data_AF-A0A7C5DRW9-F1
#
_entry.id   AF-A0A7C5DRW9-F1
#
_cell.length_a   1.000
_cell.length_b   1.000
_cell.length_c   1.000
_cell.angle_alpha   90.00
_cell.angle_beta   90.00
_cell.angle_gamma   90.00
#
_symmetry.space_group_name_H-M   'P 1'
#
loop_
_entity.id
_entity.type
_entity.pdbx_description
1 polymer ?
#
loop_
_entity_poly.entity_id
_entity_poly.type
_entity_poly.pdbx_seq_one_letter_code
_entity_poly.pdbx_strand_id
1 'polypeptide(L)'
;MMEVIMRTTVTLDETLIGELLKFSDAKTKTAAVALAVKDQIRRAKLKQLAGLLGTVDVDEKAIEESNEADMRRAQWLEGVGKENDR
;
A
#
# COMPACT_ATOMS: atom_id res chain seq x y z
N MET A 1 -8.58 -4.76 -17.07
CA MET A 1 -7.98 -5.92 -16.37
C MET A 1 -9.10 -6.68 -15.68
N MET A 2 -9.16 -8.00 -15.87
CA MET A 2 -10.22 -8.83 -15.30
C MET A 2 -9.87 -9.15 -13.85
N GLU A 3 -10.72 -8.76 -12.91
CA GLU A 3 -10.54 -9.09 -11.49
C GLU A 3 -10.83 -10.59 -11.31
N VAL A 4 -9.80 -11.40 -11.11
CA VAL A 4 -9.96 -12.85 -10.89
C VAL A 4 -10.36 -13.07 -9.44
N ILE A 5 -11.66 -13.30 -9.20
CA ILE A 5 -12.19 -13.62 -7.87
C ILE A 5 -12.30 -15.14 -7.72
N MET A 6 -11.61 -15.69 -6.73
CA MET A 6 -11.68 -17.11 -6.35
C MET A 6 -12.34 -17.26 -4.97
N ARG A 7 -13.32 -18.17 -4.85
CA ARG A 7 -13.93 -18.53 -3.56
C ARG A 7 -13.20 -19.75 -2.99
N THR A 8 -12.75 -19.63 -1.75
CA THR A 8 -12.03 -20.68 -1.04
C THR A 8 -12.70 -20.93 0.31
N THR A 9 -12.83 -22.19 0.71
CA THR A 9 -13.31 -22.58 2.04
C THR A 9 -12.12 -22.94 2.93
N VAL A 10 -12.02 -22.31 4.10
CA VAL A 10 -10.98 -22.53 5.10
C VAL A 10 -11.61 -22.64 6.48
N THR A 11 -11.03 -23.47 7.34
CA THR A 11 -11.45 -23.59 8.75
C THR A 11 -10.67 -22.60 9.60
N LEU A 12 -11.37 -21.74 10.33
CA LEU A 12 -10.80 -20.68 11.17
C LEU A 12 -11.52 -20.68 12.53
N ASP A 13 -10.84 -20.19 13.56
CA ASP A 13 -11.44 -19.99 14.88
C ASP A 13 -12.46 -18.84 14.85
N GLU A 14 -13.70 -19.13 15.25
CA GLU A 14 -14.81 -18.17 15.28
C GLU A 14 -14.50 -16.98 16.21
N THR A 15 -13.78 -17.22 17.31
CA THR A 15 -13.41 -16.18 18.29
C THR A 15 -12.45 -15.17 17.67
N LEU A 16 -11.42 -15.64 16.97
CA LEU A 16 -10.45 -14.79 16.26
C LEU A 16 -11.11 -14.00 15.13
N ILE A 17 -12.05 -14.59 14.40
CA ILE A 17 -12.81 -13.88 13.36
C ILE A 17 -13.72 -12.81 13.98
N GLY A 18 -14.33 -13.11 15.13
CA GLY A 18 -15.10 -12.13 15.89
C GLY A 18 -14.26 -10.95 16.35
N GLU A 19 -13.05 -11.19 16.85
CA GLU A 19 -12.10 -10.14 17.20
C GLU A 19 -11.67 -9.34 15.97
N LEU A 20 -11.30 -10.03 14.88
CA LEU A 20 -10.88 -9.39 13.64
C LEU A 20 -11.94 -8.42 13.11
N LEU A 21 -13.22 -8.80 13.14
CA LEU A 21 -14.33 -7.93 12.75
C LEU A 21 -14.42 -6.67 13.61
N LYS A 22 -14.21 -6.79 14.93
CA LYS A 22 -14.23 -5.65 15.86
C LYS A 22 -13.05 -4.70 15.60
N PHE A 23 -11.87 -5.24 15.33
CA PHE A 23 -10.67 -4.43 15.08
C PHE A 23 -10.63 -3.80 13.69
N SER A 24 -11.19 -4.47 12.68
CA SER A 24 -11.12 -4.01 11.29
C SER A 24 -12.31 -3.14 10.87
N ASP A 25 -13.32 -2.97 11.74
CA ASP A 25 -14.60 -2.30 11.45
C ASP A 25 -15.28 -2.77 10.14
N ALA A 26 -15.05 -4.03 9.77
CA ALA A 26 -15.50 -4.58 8.50
C ALA A 26 -16.91 -5.16 8.66
N LYS A 27 -17.78 -4.87 7.68
CA LYS A 27 -19.18 -5.33 7.71
C LYS A 27 -19.36 -6.84 7.51
N THR A 28 -18.38 -7.53 6.90
CA THR A 28 -18.48 -8.95 6.56
C THR A 28 -17.20 -9.72 6.89
N LYS A 29 -17.34 -11.01 7.22
CA LYS A 29 -16.20 -11.92 7.49
C LYS A 29 -15.21 -11.94 6.32
N THR A 30 -15.71 -11.98 5.08
CA THR A 30 -14.87 -11.97 3.87
C THR A 30 -14.05 -10.68 3.75
N ALA A 31 -14.64 -9.52 4.01
CA ALA A 31 -13.93 -8.25 3.95
C ALA A 31 -12.86 -8.16 5.04
N ALA A 32 -13.19 -8.61 6.25
CA ALA A 32 -12.26 -8.64 7.38
C ALA A 32 -11.03 -9.51 7.06
N VAL A 33 -11.26 -10.72 6.53
CA VAL A 33 -10.18 -11.63 6.13
C VAL A 33 -9.35 -11.04 4.98
N ALA A 34 -9.99 -10.45 3.97
CA ALA A 34 -9.29 -9.81 2.87
C ALA A 34 -8.39 -8.66 3.35
N LEU A 35 -8.86 -7.85 4.31
CA LEU A 35 -8.07 -6.79 4.94
C LEU A 35 -6.88 -7.37 5.72
N ALA A 36 -7.11 -8.39 6.54
CA ALA A 36 -6.04 -9.05 7.31
C ALA A 36 -4.93 -9.61 6.41
N VAL A 37 -5.31 -10.26 5.29
CA VAL A 37 -4.36 -10.80 4.32
C VAL A 37 -3.54 -9.67 3.67
N LYS A 38 -4.19 -8.58 3.24
CA LYS A 38 -3.50 -7.40 2.67
C LYS A 38 -2.51 -6.82 3.67
N ASP A 39 -2.91 -6.69 4.93
CA ASP A 39 -2.07 -6.15 5.99
C ASP A 39 -0.87 -7.04 6.28
N GLN A 40 -1.06 -8.36 6.30
CA GLN A 40 0.03 -9.30 6.51
C GLN A 40 1.06 -9.23 5.37
N ILE A 41 0.58 -9.16 4.12
CA ILE A 41 1.47 -8.99 2.95
C ILE A 41 2.22 -7.65 3.04
N ARG A 42 1.53 -6.57 3.42
CA ARG A 42 2.15 -5.24 3.59
C ARG A 42 3.26 -5.28 4.66
N ARG A 43 2.98 -5.88 5.82
CA ARG A 43 3.96 -6.04 6.91
C ARG A 43 5.16 -6.87 6.48
N ALA A 44 4.94 -7.96 5.73
CA ALA A 44 6.03 -8.77 5.18
C ALA A 44 6.92 -7.99 4.21
N LYS A 45 6.33 -7.20 3.30
CA LYS A 45 7.09 -6.33 2.38
C LYS A 45 7.90 -5.28 3.13
N LEU A 46 7.31 -4.62 4.12
CA LEU A 46 8.03 -3.65 4.94
C LEU A 46 9.19 -4.28 5.71
N LYS A 47 9.01 -5.50 6.23
CA LYS A 47 10.09 -6.24 6.88
C LYS A 47 11.24 -6.56 5.91
N GLN A 48 10.93 -6.91 4.65
CA GLN A 48 11.95 -7.11 3.62
C GLN A 48 12.70 -5.81 3.31
N LEU A 49 11.98 -4.71 3.12
CA LEU A 49 12.60 -3.39 2.87
C LEU A 49 13.48 -2.95 4.04
N ALA A 50 13.03 -3.14 5.28
CA ALA A 50 13.81 -2.83 6.47
C ALA A 50 15.09 -3.69 6.56
N GLY A 51 15.05 -4.94 6.12
CA GLY A 51 16.24 -5.80 6.04
C GLY A 51 17.24 -5.41 4.95
N LEU A 52 16.79 -4.66 3.93
CA LEU A 52 17.66 -4.11 2.89
C LEU A 52 18.33 -2.80 3.31
N LEU A 53 17.83 -2.17 4.39
CA LEU A 53 18.39 -0.95 4.96
C LEU A 53 19.82 -1.22 5.44
N GLY A 54 20.81 -0.58 4.81
CA GLY A 54 22.23 -0.79 5.08
C GLY A 54 22.91 -1.92 4.31
N THR A 55 22.17 -2.67 3.47
CA THR A 55 22.74 -3.66 2.54
C THR A 55 22.73 -3.15 1.10
N VAL A 56 21.73 -2.34 0.75
CA VAL A 56 21.64 -1.70 -0.58
C VAL A 56 22.40 -0.39 -0.51
N ASP A 57 23.50 -0.32 -1.27
CA ASP A 57 24.19 0.94 -1.53
C ASP A 57 23.33 1.75 -2.49
N VAL A 58 22.90 2.93 -2.06
CA VAL A 58 21.99 3.77 -2.85
C VAL A 58 22.76 5.01 -3.26
N ASP A 59 22.80 5.28 -4.56
CA ASP A 59 23.45 6.48 -5.08
C ASP A 59 22.66 7.71 -4.66
N GLU A 60 23.19 8.42 -3.66
CA GLU A 60 22.59 9.60 -3.06
C GLU A 60 22.33 10.70 -4.10
N LYS A 61 23.21 10.84 -5.10
CA LYS A 61 23.04 11.82 -6.18
C LYS A 61 21.85 11.50 -7.06
N ALA A 62 21.68 10.21 -7.40
CA ALA A 62 20.56 9.77 -8.22
C ALA A 62 19.20 9.98 -7.51
N ILE A 63 19.16 9.82 -6.18
CA ILE A 63 17.97 10.12 -5.39
C ILE A 63 17.66 11.62 -5.39
N GLU A 64 18.67 12.46 -5.17
CA GLU A 64 18.50 13.91 -5.10
C GLU A 64 17.98 14.47 -6.44
N GLU A 65 18.58 14.04 -7.56
CA GLU A 65 18.13 14.41 -8.91
C GLU A 65 16.68 13.96 -9.20
N SER A 66 16.30 12.76 -8.75
CA SER A 66 14.93 12.25 -8.89
C SER A 66 13.93 13.08 -8.08
N ASN A 67 14.25 13.42 -6.83
CA ASN A 67 13.39 14.23 -5.96
C ASN A 67 13.18 15.64 -6.55
N GLU A 68 14.23 16.26 -7.07
CA GLU A 68 14.09 17.55 -7.75
C GLU A 68 13.23 17.47 -9.01
N ALA A 69 13.38 16.39 -9.80
CA ALA A 69 12.56 16.19 -11.00
C ALA A 69 11.08 16.05 -10.66
N ASP A 70 10.76 15.35 -9.56
CA ASP A 70 9.38 15.21 -9.08
C ASP A 70 8.82 16.54 -8.56
N MET A 71 9.61 17.33 -7.83
CA MET A 71 9.23 18.68 -7.38
C MET A 71 8.98 19.62 -8.57
N ARG A 72 9.84 19.61 -9.59
CA ARG A 72 9.66 20.38 -10.83
C ARG A 72 8.37 19.97 -11.55
N ARG A 73 8.09 18.66 -11.61
CA ARG A 73 6.87 18.14 -12.22
C ARG A 73 5.62 18.58 -11.45
N ALA A 74 5.63 18.56 -10.12
CA ALA A 74 4.53 19.02 -9.28
C ALA A 74 4.24 20.52 -9.49
N GLN A 75 5.29 21.35 -9.48
CA GLN A 75 5.17 22.80 -9.73
C GLN A 75 4.63 23.11 -11.13
N TRP A 76 5.05 22.35 -12.14
CA TRP A 76 4.56 22.51 -13.52
C TRP A 76 3.06 22.19 -13.62
N LEU A 77 2.59 21.11 -12.98
CA LEU A 77 1.17 20.73 -12.98
C LEU A 77 0.30 21.78 -12.28
N GLU A 78 0.77 22.38 -11.19
CA GLU A 78 0.07 23.49 -10.52
C GLU A 78 -0.02 24.75 -11.40
N GLY A 79 1.03 25.03 -12.18
CA GLY A 79 1.05 26.15 -13.12
C GLY A 79 0.05 25.99 -14.27
N VAL A 80 0.02 24.82 -14.91
CA VAL A 80 -0.91 24.49 -16.00
C VAL A 80 -2.36 24.53 -15.54
N GLY A 81 -2.64 24.12 -14.30
CA GLY A 81 -3.99 24.20 -13.72
C GLY A 81 -4.51 25.62 -13.55
N LYS A 82 -3.64 26.62 -13.32
CA LYS A 82 -4.04 28.03 -13.15
C LYS A 82 -4.26 28.78 -14.48
N GLU A 83 -3.74 28.25 -15.59
CA GLU A 83 -3.85 28.87 -16.91
C GLU A 83 -5.17 28.49 -17.61
N ASN A 84 -5.73 27.32 -17.30
CA ASN A 84 -7.01 26.83 -17.85
C ASN A 84 -8.26 27.33 -17.10
N ASP A 85 -8.10 28.09 -16.02
CA ASP A 85 -9.20 28.59 -15.16
C ASP A 85 -9.50 30.10 -15.40
N ARG A 86 -9.03 30.65 -16.54
CA ARG A 86 -9.26 32.03 -16.99
C ARG A 86 -10.06 32.09 -18.29
#